data_AF-L9KAJ4-F1
#
_entry.id   AF-L9KAJ4-F1
#
_cell.length_a   1.000
_cell.length_b   1.000
_cell.length_c   1.000
_cell.angle_alpha   90.00
_cell.angle_beta   90.00
_cell.angle_gamma   90.00
#
_symmetry.space_group_name_H-M   'P 1'
#
loop_
_entity.id
_entity.type
_entity.pdbx_description
1 polymer ?
#
loop_
_entity_poly.entity_id
_entity_poly.type
_entity_poly.pdbx_seq_one_letter_code
_entity_poly.pdbx_strand_id
1 'polypeptide(L)'
;MDLEAARNGTAGRPRRAEGDFELGSSRYAYYYSGLGAGVLVAAYIQVSFWTLAAGRQIKKIRQKFFHAILRQEIGWFDINDIAELNTRLSDDISKISEGIGDKVGMFFQAVATFFAGFTVGFIRGWKLTLVIMVISPILGLSAAVWAKILSTFSDKELAAYAKAGAVAEEALGAIRTVIAFGGQNKELESPHNDPINIDGQDIRTLNVRYLREMIGVVSQEPVLFSTTIAENIRYGRGNVTMDEIKKAVKEANAYDFIMKLPQVKGLIM
;
A
#
# COMPACT_ATOMS: atom_id res chain seq x y z
N MET A 1 18.65 62.72 56.77
CA MET A 1 18.11 63.39 55.58
C MET A 1 19.22 63.33 54.54
N ASP A 2 19.22 62.45 53.55
CA ASP A 2 18.07 61.91 52.84
C ASP A 2 18.32 60.46 52.37
N LEU A 3 17.67 59.52 53.08
CA LEU A 3 17.46 58.13 52.62
C LEU A 3 16.21 58.01 51.73
N GLU A 4 15.59 59.13 51.35
CA GLU A 4 14.38 59.17 50.50
C GLU A 4 14.66 59.29 48.99
N ALA A 5 15.89 59.67 48.59
CA ALA A 5 16.23 59.81 47.17
C ALA A 5 16.43 58.46 46.43
N ALA A 6 16.61 57.35 47.16
CA ALA A 6 16.77 56.02 46.57
C ALA A 6 15.44 55.27 46.35
N ARG A 7 14.30 55.84 46.78
CA ARG A 7 12.98 55.18 46.69
C ARG A 7 12.17 55.57 45.45
N ASN A 8 12.57 56.63 44.74
CA ASN A 8 11.93 57.09 43.49
C ASN A 8 12.76 56.78 42.23
N GLY A 9 13.34 55.59 42.17
CA GLY A 9 14.05 55.07 41.00
C GLY A 9 13.13 54.62 39.85
N THR A 10 12.11 55.39 39.50
CA THR A 10 11.41 55.24 38.21
C THR A 10 12.15 56.08 37.16
N ALA A 11 13.37 55.67 36.85
CA ALA A 11 14.05 56.14 35.65
C ALA A 11 13.27 55.62 34.43
N GLY A 12 12.31 56.40 33.96
CA GLY A 12 11.59 56.13 32.72
C GLY A 12 12.59 55.91 31.60
N ARG A 13 12.54 54.73 30.95
CA ARG A 13 13.28 54.50 29.72
C ARG A 13 12.97 55.63 28.75
N PRO A 14 13.96 56.12 27.97
CA PRO A 14 13.69 57.18 27.00
C PRO A 14 12.62 56.69 26.01
N ARG A 15 11.44 57.35 25.97
CA ARG A 15 10.29 56.98 25.10
C ARG A 15 10.66 56.72 23.63
N ARG A 16 11.77 57.31 23.14
CA ARG A 16 12.31 57.04 21.80
C ARG A 16 12.84 55.60 21.64
N ALA A 17 13.59 55.08 22.61
CA ALA A 17 14.13 53.72 22.54
C ALA A 17 13.02 52.65 22.66
N GLU A 18 11.96 52.96 23.41
CA GLU A 18 10.78 52.11 23.54
C GLU A 18 9.97 52.09 22.22
N GLY A 19 9.76 53.25 21.58
CA GLY A 19 9.11 53.35 20.27
C GLY A 19 9.90 52.69 19.13
N ASP A 20 11.23 52.82 19.09
CA ASP A 20 12.08 52.17 18.09
C ASP A 20 12.08 50.64 18.23
N PHE A 21 12.02 50.14 19.48
CA PHE A 21 11.89 48.72 19.78
C PHE A 21 10.51 48.19 19.39
N GLU A 22 9.43 48.91 19.69
CA GLU A 22 8.06 48.54 19.31
C GLU A 22 7.91 48.48 17.77
N LEU A 23 8.41 49.48 17.04
CA LEU A 23 8.39 49.49 15.57
C LEU A 23 9.19 48.33 14.96
N GLY A 24 10.34 48.01 15.55
CA GLY A 24 11.13 46.84 15.16
C GLY A 24 10.38 45.53 15.41
N SER A 25 9.79 45.38 16.59
CA SER A 25 8.99 44.21 16.98
C SER A 25 7.79 44.00 16.04
N SER A 26 7.03 45.07 15.75
CA SER A 26 5.91 45.02 14.80
C SER A 26 6.37 44.60 13.40
N ARG A 27 7.53 45.08 12.93
CA ARG A 27 8.08 44.70 11.62
C ARG A 27 8.42 43.20 11.56
N TYR A 28 9.05 42.64 12.61
CA TYR A 28 9.32 41.20 12.65
C TYR A 28 8.03 40.37 12.73
N ALA A 29 7.02 40.85 13.46
CA ALA A 29 5.72 40.19 13.51
C ALA A 29 5.09 40.04 12.12
N TYR A 30 5.09 41.11 11.29
CA TYR A 30 4.60 41.03 9.91
C TYR A 30 5.39 40.04 9.05
N TYR A 31 6.72 39.98 9.18
CA TYR A 31 7.53 38.99 8.47
C TYR A 31 7.21 37.55 8.86
N TYR A 32 7.06 37.26 10.17
CA TYR A 32 6.70 35.92 10.63
C TYR A 32 5.27 35.52 10.24
N SER A 33 4.32 36.45 10.27
CA SER A 33 2.95 36.18 9.80
C SER A 33 2.93 35.87 8.30
N GLY A 34 3.67 36.62 7.49
CA GLY A 34 3.82 36.35 6.06
C GLY A 34 4.48 34.99 5.78
N LEU A 35 5.54 34.65 6.53
CA LEU A 35 6.20 33.35 6.45
C LEU A 35 5.23 32.21 6.82
N GLY A 36 4.45 32.37 7.89
CA GLY A 36 3.47 31.37 8.33
C GLY A 36 2.41 31.08 7.27
N ALA A 37 1.89 32.13 6.62
CA ALA A 37 0.96 31.97 5.51
C ALA A 37 1.60 31.23 4.31
N GLY A 38 2.86 31.55 4.00
CA GLY A 38 3.63 30.85 2.97
C GLY A 38 3.86 29.37 3.29
N VAL A 39 4.23 29.05 4.53
CA VAL A 39 4.43 27.66 5.00
C VAL A 39 3.14 26.86 4.91
N LEU A 40 1.99 27.45 5.26
CA LEU A 40 0.70 26.78 5.16
C LEU A 40 0.41 26.31 3.72
N VAL A 41 0.58 27.20 2.74
CA VAL A 41 0.35 26.88 1.34
C VAL A 41 1.38 25.88 0.82
N ALA A 42 2.66 26.09 1.14
CA ALA A 42 3.74 25.21 0.68
C ALA A 42 3.62 23.79 1.24
N ALA A 43 3.34 23.64 2.54
CA ALA A 43 3.16 22.36 3.19
C ALA A 43 1.94 21.61 2.64
N TYR A 44 0.83 22.33 2.42
CA TYR A 44 -0.37 21.75 1.81
C TYR A 44 -0.08 21.23 0.40
N ILE A 45 0.57 22.03 -0.44
CA ILE A 45 0.94 21.64 -1.81
C ILE A 45 1.89 20.44 -1.80
N GLN A 46 2.91 20.46 -0.95
CA GLN A 46 3.89 19.38 -0.80
C GLN A 46 3.19 18.06 -0.48
N VAL A 47 2.42 18.00 0.60
CA VAL A 47 1.76 16.76 1.03
C VAL A 47 0.73 16.30 0.00
N SER A 48 -0.09 17.22 -0.53
CA SER A 48 -1.12 16.89 -1.50
C SER A 48 -0.54 16.31 -2.80
N PHE A 49 0.52 16.92 -3.35
CA PHE A 49 1.09 16.43 -4.61
C PHE A 49 1.79 15.08 -4.46
N TRP A 50 2.53 14.86 -3.37
CA TRP A 50 3.15 13.56 -3.11
C TRP A 50 2.11 12.46 -2.92
N THR A 51 1.08 12.69 -2.11
CA THR A 51 0.01 11.70 -1.87
C THR A 51 -0.81 11.42 -3.13
N LEU A 52 -1.15 12.45 -3.93
CA LEU A 52 -1.86 12.26 -5.20
C LEU A 52 -1.00 11.50 -6.23
N ALA A 53 0.29 11.79 -6.31
CA ALA A 53 1.21 11.09 -7.20
C ALA A 53 1.33 9.60 -6.81
N ALA A 54 1.53 9.31 -5.52
CA ALA A 54 1.57 7.96 -4.99
C ALA A 54 0.27 7.19 -5.29
N GLY A 55 -0.89 7.78 -5.02
CA GLY A 55 -2.19 7.15 -5.29
C GLY A 55 -2.38 6.78 -6.78
N ARG A 56 -1.95 7.65 -7.70
CA ARG A 56 -2.00 7.36 -9.15
C ARG A 56 -1.08 6.19 -9.54
N GLN A 57 0.12 6.12 -8.97
CA GLN A 57 1.05 5.02 -9.24
C GLN A 57 0.55 3.70 -8.66
N ILE A 58 0.02 3.71 -7.43
CA ILE A 58 -0.57 2.53 -6.79
C ILE A 58 -1.73 1.96 -7.60
N LYS A 59 -2.61 2.81 -8.15
CA LYS A 59 -3.66 2.36 -9.07
C LYS A 59 -3.09 1.63 -10.28
N LYS A 60 -2.03 2.16 -10.89
CA LYS A 60 -1.35 1.54 -12.04
C LYS A 60 -0.67 0.23 -11.66
N ILE A 61 0.01 0.18 -10.51
CA ILE A 61 0.68 -1.02 -9.99
C ILE A 61 -0.35 -2.11 -9.74
N ARG A 62 -1.45 -1.81 -9.04
CA ARG A 62 -2.53 -2.77 -8.76
C ARG A 62 -3.13 -3.33 -10.05
N GLN A 63 -3.40 -2.47 -11.04
CA GLN A 63 -3.93 -2.91 -12.33
C GLN A 63 -2.94 -3.79 -13.10
N LYS A 64 -1.66 -3.40 -13.18
CA LYS A 64 -0.63 -4.17 -13.88
C LYS A 64 -0.34 -5.49 -13.20
N PHE A 65 -0.29 -5.50 -11.87
CA PHE A 65 -0.05 -6.70 -11.07
C PHE A 65 -1.20 -7.69 -11.22
N PHE A 66 -2.45 -7.23 -11.09
CA PHE A 66 -3.63 -8.06 -11.31
C PHE A 66 -3.68 -8.60 -12.75
N HIS A 67 -3.41 -7.76 -13.74
CA HIS A 67 -3.33 -8.19 -15.14
C HIS A 67 -2.20 -9.20 -15.39
N ALA A 68 -1.05 -9.05 -14.73
CA ALA A 68 0.06 -9.97 -14.84
C ALA A 68 -0.25 -11.33 -14.21
N ILE A 69 -0.96 -11.36 -13.07
CA ILE A 69 -1.46 -12.59 -12.44
C ILE A 69 -2.43 -13.32 -13.38
N LEU A 70 -3.42 -12.63 -13.93
CA LEU A 70 -4.42 -13.24 -14.81
C LEU A 70 -3.84 -13.79 -16.14
N ARG A 71 -2.61 -13.41 -16.50
CA ARG A 71 -1.91 -13.92 -17.69
C ARG A 71 -1.02 -15.14 -17.39
N GLN A 72 -0.87 -15.54 -16.13
CA GLN A 72 -0.11 -16.72 -15.80
C GLN A 72 -0.84 -17.99 -16.24
N GLU A 73 -0.07 -19.04 -16.53
CA GLU A 73 -0.59 -20.37 -16.83
C GLU A 73 -1.13 -21.07 -15.59
N ILE A 74 -2.00 -22.06 -15.78
CA ILE A 74 -2.67 -22.77 -14.68
C ILE A 74 -1.64 -23.45 -13.76
N GLY A 75 -0.58 -24.04 -14.32
CA GLY A 75 0.48 -24.67 -13.53
C GLY A 75 1.23 -23.73 -12.60
N TRP A 76 1.24 -22.42 -12.89
CA TRP A 76 1.80 -21.41 -11.97
C TRP A 76 0.91 -21.24 -10.73
N PHE A 77 -0.41 -21.38 -10.85
CA PHE A 77 -1.34 -21.34 -9.72
C PHE A 77 -1.33 -22.63 -8.88
N ASP A 78 -0.89 -23.76 -9.43
CA ASP A 78 -0.76 -25.01 -8.68
C ASP A 78 0.39 -24.95 -7.64
N ILE A 79 1.39 -24.11 -7.89
CA ILE A 79 2.55 -23.93 -6.99
C ILE A 79 2.48 -22.66 -6.12
N ASN A 80 1.60 -21.71 -6.44
CA ASN A 80 1.46 -20.45 -5.71
C ASN A 80 0.11 -20.39 -4.98
N ASP A 81 0.13 -20.09 -3.68
CA ASP A 81 -1.09 -19.95 -2.90
C ASP A 81 -1.86 -18.68 -3.27
N ILE A 82 -3.15 -18.84 -3.60
CA ILE A 82 -4.07 -17.76 -3.94
C ILE A 82 -4.23 -16.78 -2.75
N ALA A 83 -4.22 -17.29 -1.51
CA ALA A 83 -4.33 -16.45 -0.32
C ALA A 83 -3.11 -15.53 -0.19
N GLU A 84 -1.90 -16.06 -0.45
CA GLU A 84 -0.67 -15.28 -0.46
C GLU A 84 -0.70 -14.18 -1.52
N LEU A 85 -1.16 -14.50 -2.74
CA LEU A 85 -1.27 -13.51 -3.82
C LEU A 85 -2.22 -12.35 -3.46
N ASN A 86 -3.31 -12.64 -2.75
CA ASN A 86 -4.23 -11.62 -2.27
C ASN A 86 -3.61 -10.72 -1.20
N THR A 87 -2.84 -11.32 -0.28
CA THR A 87 -2.07 -10.57 0.73
C THR A 87 -1.01 -9.69 0.06
N ARG A 88 -0.27 -10.20 -0.92
CA ARG A 88 0.71 -9.39 -1.69
C ARG A 88 0.04 -8.23 -2.44
N LEU A 89 -1.13 -8.46 -3.05
CA LEU A 89 -1.91 -7.42 -3.73
C LEU A 89 -2.41 -6.32 -2.77
N SER A 90 -2.66 -6.66 -1.51
CA SER A 90 -3.23 -5.75 -0.53
C SER A 90 -2.16 -5.10 0.35
N ASP A 91 -1.37 -5.89 1.05
CA ASP A 91 -0.42 -5.45 2.07
C ASP A 91 0.85 -4.89 1.46
N ASP A 92 1.49 -5.63 0.55
CA ASP A 92 2.77 -5.18 -0.01
C ASP A 92 2.60 -3.95 -0.90
N ILE A 93 1.51 -3.88 -1.66
CA ILE A 93 1.14 -2.66 -2.40
C ILE A 93 0.87 -1.50 -1.43
N SER A 94 0.26 -1.74 -0.27
CA SER A 94 0.03 -0.68 0.73
C SER A 94 1.33 -0.19 1.37
N LYS A 95 2.26 -1.09 1.71
CA LYS A 95 3.61 -0.73 2.19
C LYS A 95 4.36 0.14 1.17
N ILE A 96 4.23 -0.19 -0.13
CA ILE A 96 4.80 0.65 -1.20
C ILE A 96 4.15 2.05 -1.21
N SER A 97 2.83 2.13 -1.00
CA SER A 97 2.10 3.40 -0.95
C SER A 97 2.56 4.28 0.22
N GLU A 98 2.76 3.69 1.39
CA GLU A 98 3.25 4.39 2.58
C GLU A 98 4.69 4.89 2.38
N GLY A 99 5.54 4.07 1.76
CA GLY A 99 6.94 4.46 1.48
C GLY A 99 7.07 5.60 0.47
N ILE A 100 6.31 5.56 -0.62
CA ILE A 100 6.40 6.54 -1.73
C ILE A 100 5.56 7.80 -1.46
N GLY A 101 4.59 7.73 -0.56
CA GLY A 101 3.65 8.81 -0.24
C GLY A 101 4.25 9.98 0.53
N ASP A 102 3.86 10.13 1.80
CA ASP A 102 4.20 11.28 2.64
C ASP A 102 5.69 11.31 3.04
N LYS A 103 6.31 10.13 3.19
CA LYS A 103 7.70 9.99 3.67
C LYS A 103 8.73 10.62 2.75
N VAL A 104 8.57 10.50 1.44
CA VAL A 104 9.51 11.09 0.47
C VAL A 104 9.50 12.62 0.59
N GLY A 105 8.32 13.23 0.73
CA GLY A 105 8.20 14.66 0.97
C GLY A 105 8.89 15.10 2.26
N MET A 106 8.66 14.39 3.36
CA MET A 106 9.31 14.67 4.65
C MET A 106 10.83 14.52 4.58
N PHE A 107 11.34 13.55 3.83
CA PHE A 107 12.76 13.35 3.63
C PHE A 107 13.42 14.56 2.94
N PHE A 108 12.86 15.02 1.81
CA PHE A 108 13.40 16.20 1.13
C PHE A 108 13.29 17.47 1.98
N GLN A 109 12.22 17.62 2.75
CA GLN A 109 12.09 18.71 3.71
C GLN A 109 13.18 18.66 4.78
N ALA A 110 13.49 17.50 5.33
CA ALA A 110 14.56 17.33 6.32
C ALA A 110 15.93 17.67 5.73
N VAL A 111 16.22 17.18 4.51
CA VAL A 111 17.45 17.49 3.78
C VAL A 111 17.59 18.99 3.49
N ALA A 112 16.52 19.63 3.01
CA ALA A 112 16.52 21.07 2.75
C ALA A 112 16.73 21.88 4.04
N THR A 113 16.05 21.51 5.13
CA THR A 113 16.21 22.16 6.45
C THR A 113 17.64 22.02 6.97
N PHE A 114 18.25 20.84 6.81
CA PHE A 114 19.63 20.59 7.18
C PHE A 114 20.60 21.54 6.45
N PHE A 115 20.54 21.56 5.11
CA PHE A 115 21.44 22.42 4.32
C PHE A 115 21.17 23.91 4.50
N ALA A 116 19.91 24.33 4.65
CA ALA A 116 19.56 25.72 4.95
C ALA A 116 20.14 26.15 6.30
N GLY A 117 20.05 25.29 7.33
CA GLY A 117 20.64 25.53 8.65
C GLY A 117 22.15 25.72 8.59
N PHE A 118 22.86 24.85 7.86
CA PHE A 118 24.30 25.01 7.66
C PHE A 118 24.65 26.30 6.91
N THR A 119 23.92 26.61 5.84
CA THR A 119 24.15 27.81 5.03
C THR A 119 24.00 29.07 5.87
N VAL A 120 22.93 29.20 6.65
CA VAL A 120 22.72 30.33 7.57
C VAL A 120 23.83 30.40 8.62
N GLY A 121 24.22 29.25 9.17
CA GLY A 121 25.26 29.17 10.18
C GLY A 121 26.64 29.62 9.68
N PHE A 122 27.02 29.28 8.45
CA PHE A 122 28.27 29.73 7.85
C PHE A 122 28.27 31.24 7.52
N ILE A 123 27.12 31.79 7.09
CA ILE A 123 26.97 33.22 6.78
C ILE A 123 27.11 34.07 8.05
N ARG A 124 26.46 33.69 9.15
CA ARG A 124 26.45 34.52 10.38
C ARG A 124 27.71 34.37 11.21
N GLY A 125 28.32 33.18 11.24
CA GLY A 125 29.49 32.95 12.08
C GLY A 125 30.10 31.57 11.85
N TRP A 126 31.02 31.50 10.89
CA TRP A 126 31.71 30.26 10.51
C TRP A 126 32.46 29.56 11.66
N LYS A 127 32.95 30.31 12.67
CA LYS A 127 33.67 29.73 13.82
C LYS A 127 32.76 28.90 14.73
N LEU A 128 31.55 29.39 15.02
CA LEU A 128 30.60 28.68 15.89
C LEU A 128 30.01 27.45 15.20
N THR A 129 29.76 27.55 13.89
CA THR A 129 29.26 26.41 13.10
C THR A 129 30.24 25.26 13.02
N LEU A 130 31.54 25.54 12.87
CA LEU A 130 32.57 24.50 12.89
C LEU A 130 32.59 23.71 14.21
N VAL A 131 32.40 24.39 15.35
CA VAL A 131 32.33 23.70 16.66
C VAL A 131 31.13 22.75 16.72
N ILE A 132 29.96 23.19 16.27
CA ILE A 132 28.74 22.35 16.24
C ILE A 132 28.91 21.16 15.28
N MET A 133 29.60 21.38 14.16
CA MET A 133 29.87 20.33 13.17
C MET A 133 30.71 19.19 13.74
N VAL A 134 31.63 19.45 14.69
CA VAL A 134 32.43 18.41 15.34
C VAL A 134 31.58 17.49 16.23
N ILE A 135 30.51 18.00 16.83
CA ILE A 135 29.62 17.22 17.71
C ILE A 135 28.63 16.36 16.90
N SER A 136 28.25 16.79 15.70
CA SER A 136 27.27 16.09 14.85
C SER A 136 27.64 14.62 14.51
N PRO A 137 28.89 14.28 14.15
CA PRO A 137 29.30 12.89 13.95
C PRO A 137 29.17 12.02 15.20
N ILE A 138 29.43 12.57 16.39
CA ILE A 138 29.32 11.83 17.66
C ILE A 138 27.85 11.49 17.94
N LEU A 139 26.95 12.44 17.72
CA LEU A 139 25.51 12.21 17.82
C LEU A 139 25.01 11.19 16.79
N GLY A 140 25.48 11.30 15.54
CA GLY A 140 25.14 10.36 14.47
C GLY A 140 25.62 8.92 14.77
N LEU A 141 26.86 8.78 15.26
CA LEU A 141 27.42 7.48 15.66
C LEU A 141 26.62 6.87 16.83
N SER A 142 26.32 7.67 17.86
CA SER A 142 25.51 7.22 18.99
C SER A 142 24.13 6.74 18.55
N ALA A 143 23.44 7.51 17.70
CA ALA A 143 22.14 7.13 17.14
C ALA A 143 22.22 5.85 16.30
N ALA A 144 23.27 5.68 15.49
CA ALA A 144 23.48 4.47 14.68
C ALA A 144 23.74 3.23 15.55
N VAL A 145 24.52 3.37 16.63
CA VAL A 145 24.75 2.29 17.59
C VAL A 145 23.44 1.90 18.28
N TRP A 146 22.66 2.89 18.77
CA TRP A 146 21.36 2.64 19.38
C TRP A 146 20.36 1.99 18.41
N ALA A 147 20.30 2.46 17.16
CA ALA A 147 19.43 1.86 16.15
C ALA A 147 19.78 0.40 15.87
N LYS A 148 21.08 0.07 15.78
CA LYS A 148 21.54 -1.31 15.58
C LYS A 148 21.23 -2.21 16.78
N ILE A 149 21.44 -1.69 17.99
CA ILE A 149 21.11 -2.40 19.23
C ILE A 149 19.60 -2.68 19.27
N LEU A 150 18.77 -1.66 19.02
CA LEU A 150 17.32 -1.79 19.03
C LEU A 150 16.83 -2.80 17.99
N SER A 151 17.32 -2.74 16.75
CA SER A 151 16.99 -3.71 15.70
C SER A 151 17.30 -5.13 16.12
N THR A 152 18.48 -5.36 16.72
CA THR A 152 18.89 -6.69 17.15
C THR A 152 18.03 -7.22 18.32
N PHE A 153 17.59 -6.33 19.21
CA PHE A 153 16.67 -6.70 20.29
C PHE A 153 15.27 -7.01 19.77
N SER A 154 14.75 -6.21 18.84
CA SER A 154 13.46 -6.48 18.20
C SER A 154 13.44 -7.81 17.45
N ASP A 155 14.52 -8.19 16.77
CA ASP A 155 14.61 -9.51 16.10
C ASP A 155 14.56 -10.67 17.11
N LYS A 156 15.26 -10.54 18.24
CA LYS A 156 15.24 -11.54 19.33
C LYS A 156 13.86 -11.65 19.98
N GLU A 157 13.21 -10.52 20.20
CA GLU A 157 11.87 -10.43 20.74
C GLU A 157 10.86 -11.11 19.81
N LEU A 158 10.90 -10.80 18.52
CA LEU A 158 10.05 -11.42 17.51
C LEU A 158 10.25 -12.94 17.44
N ALA A 159 11.50 -13.41 17.52
CA ALA A 159 11.81 -14.84 17.52
C ALA A 159 11.26 -15.56 18.77
N ALA A 160 11.34 -14.94 19.95
CA ALA A 160 10.76 -15.50 21.17
C ALA A 160 9.23 -15.59 21.08
N TYR A 161 8.58 -14.55 20.52
CA TYR A 161 7.14 -14.55 20.26
C TYR A 161 6.73 -15.61 19.23
N ALA A 162 7.50 -15.78 18.15
CA ALA A 162 7.24 -16.81 17.15
C ALA A 162 7.32 -18.22 17.75
N LYS A 163 8.32 -18.49 18.63
CA LYS A 163 8.44 -19.77 19.33
C LYS A 163 7.27 -20.03 20.28
N ALA A 164 6.84 -19.03 21.03
CA ALA A 164 5.67 -19.14 21.90
C ALA A 164 4.37 -19.34 21.08
N GLY A 165 4.24 -18.62 19.96
CA GLY A 165 3.15 -18.75 19.00
C GLY A 165 3.06 -20.14 18.40
N ALA A 166 4.20 -20.72 17.98
CA ALA A 166 4.26 -22.08 17.46
C ALA A 166 3.84 -23.13 18.50
N VAL A 167 4.25 -22.99 19.76
CA VAL A 167 3.80 -23.90 20.85
C VAL A 167 2.30 -23.74 21.11
N ALA A 168 1.78 -22.50 21.08
CA ALA A 168 0.35 -22.25 21.22
C ALA A 168 -0.43 -22.81 20.01
N GLU A 169 0.10 -22.69 18.81
CA GLU A 169 -0.47 -23.24 17.57
C GLU A 169 -0.43 -24.76 17.56
N GLU A 170 0.63 -25.39 18.08
CA GLU A 170 0.70 -26.85 18.27
C GLU A 170 -0.35 -27.33 19.28
N ALA A 171 -0.51 -26.61 20.40
CA ALA A 171 -1.52 -26.91 21.41
C ALA A 171 -2.97 -26.74 20.88
N LEU A 172 -3.21 -25.72 20.05
CA LEU A 172 -4.50 -25.50 19.39
C LEU A 172 -4.70 -26.43 18.18
N GLY A 173 -3.62 -26.83 17.52
CA GLY A 173 -3.59 -27.78 16.41
C GLY A 173 -3.87 -29.21 16.86
N ALA A 174 -3.54 -29.56 18.11
CA ALA A 174 -3.93 -30.80 18.75
C ALA A 174 -5.47 -30.94 18.94
N ILE A 175 -6.24 -29.85 18.78
CA ILE A 175 -7.72 -29.87 18.71
C ILE A 175 -8.21 -30.15 17.27
N ARG A 176 -7.35 -30.07 16.25
CA ARG A 176 -7.63 -30.38 14.82
C ARG A 176 -7.03 -31.70 14.33
N THR A 177 -6.75 -32.65 15.20
CA THR A 177 -6.29 -34.02 14.86
C THR A 177 -7.39 -34.92 14.26
N VAL A 178 -8.31 -34.36 13.46
CA VAL A 178 -9.34 -35.13 12.72
C VAL A 178 -9.33 -34.89 11.20
N ILE A 179 -8.48 -34.02 10.63
CA ILE A 179 -8.47 -33.79 9.16
C ILE A 179 -7.06 -33.77 8.55
N ALA A 180 -6.19 -34.72 8.88
CA ALA A 180 -4.88 -34.78 8.20
C ALA A 180 -4.30 -36.18 7.93
N PHE A 181 -5.09 -37.24 8.03
CA PHE A 181 -4.85 -38.40 7.16
C PHE A 181 -5.44 -38.09 5.80
N GLY A 182 -4.61 -37.57 4.89
CA GLY A 182 -5.02 -37.29 3.51
C GLY A 182 -4.22 -36.17 2.87
N GLY A 183 -2.93 -36.40 2.63
CA GLY A 183 -2.05 -35.43 2.00
C GLY A 183 -0.86 -36.08 1.30
N GLN A 184 -1.12 -37.10 0.48
CA GLN A 184 -0.19 -37.47 -0.59
C GLN A 184 -0.40 -36.51 -1.75
N ASN A 185 0.68 -35.92 -2.26
CA ASN A 185 0.84 -35.60 -3.67
C ASN A 185 2.29 -35.18 -3.95
N LYS A 186 3.01 -36.04 -4.67
CA LYS A 186 4.13 -35.61 -5.49
C LYS A 186 4.16 -36.47 -6.74
N GLU A 187 3.22 -36.18 -7.63
CA GLU A 187 3.17 -36.77 -8.97
C GLU A 187 2.64 -35.70 -9.93
N LEU A 188 3.54 -34.81 -10.36
CA LEU A 188 3.30 -33.89 -11.47
C LEU A 188 4.59 -33.75 -12.27
N GLU A 189 4.87 -34.78 -13.06
CA GLU A 189 5.47 -34.61 -14.38
C GLU A 189 4.55 -35.34 -15.35
N SER A 190 3.98 -34.62 -16.32
CA SER A 190 3.33 -35.27 -17.46
C SER A 190 4.42 -35.56 -18.50
N PRO A 191 4.76 -36.83 -18.77
CA PRO A 191 5.92 -37.19 -19.60
C PRO A 191 5.55 -37.34 -21.08
N HIS A 192 4.52 -36.66 -21.57
CA HIS A 192 4.01 -36.88 -22.92
C HIS A 192 4.24 -35.65 -23.79
N ASN A 193 5.34 -35.72 -24.55
CA ASN A 193 5.72 -34.77 -25.59
C ASN A 193 5.02 -35.08 -26.94
N ASP A 194 3.94 -35.85 -26.90
CA ASP A 194 3.20 -36.25 -28.10
C ASP A 194 2.35 -35.07 -28.59
N PRO A 195 2.44 -34.72 -29.88
CA PRO A 195 1.67 -33.62 -30.44
C PRO A 195 0.17 -33.95 -30.44
N ILE A 196 -0.63 -33.09 -29.80
CA ILE A 196 -2.09 -33.16 -29.85
C ILE A 196 -2.53 -32.34 -31.07
N ASN A 197 -3.22 -32.99 -32.00
CA ASN A 197 -3.68 -32.36 -33.24
C ASN A 197 -5.21 -32.19 -33.25
N ILE A 198 -5.69 -31.03 -33.70
CA ILE A 198 -7.09 -30.77 -34.04
C ILE A 198 -7.13 -30.52 -35.54
N ASP A 199 -7.96 -31.27 -36.28
CA ASP A 199 -8.05 -31.23 -37.75
C ASP A 199 -6.68 -31.35 -38.46
N GLY A 200 -5.76 -32.11 -37.88
CA GLY A 200 -4.41 -32.33 -38.41
C GLY A 200 -3.41 -31.21 -38.12
N GLN A 201 -3.77 -30.16 -37.36
CA GLN A 201 -2.85 -29.13 -36.88
C GLN A 201 -2.57 -29.23 -35.39
N ASP A 202 -1.31 -29.10 -35.00
CA ASP A 202 -0.88 -29.13 -33.61
C ASP A 202 -1.44 -27.92 -32.84
N ILE A 203 -2.09 -28.19 -31.70
CA ILE A 203 -2.72 -27.16 -30.86
C ILE A 203 -1.74 -26.09 -30.36
N ARG A 204 -0.43 -26.40 -30.26
CA ARG A 204 0.61 -25.46 -29.83
C ARG A 204 0.86 -24.35 -30.84
N THR A 205 0.48 -24.56 -32.10
CA THR A 205 0.62 -23.58 -33.19
C THR A 205 -0.59 -22.64 -33.31
N LEU A 206 -1.71 -22.98 -32.64
CA LEU A 206 -2.95 -22.22 -32.71
C LEU A 206 -2.99 -21.10 -31.67
N ASN A 207 -3.78 -20.06 -31.97
CA ASN A 207 -4.05 -19.01 -30.98
C ASN A 207 -4.89 -19.58 -29.83
N VAL A 208 -4.33 -19.58 -28.62
CA VAL A 208 -4.96 -20.17 -27.43
C VAL A 208 -6.34 -19.55 -27.11
N ARG A 209 -6.55 -18.25 -27.37
CA ARG A 209 -7.85 -17.60 -27.14
C ARG A 209 -8.90 -18.14 -28.10
N TYR A 210 -8.56 -18.20 -29.39
CA TYR A 210 -9.46 -18.74 -30.43
C TYR A 210 -9.82 -20.20 -30.17
N LEU A 211 -8.84 -21.02 -29.80
CA LEU A 211 -9.07 -22.43 -29.48
C LEU A 211 -10.05 -22.59 -28.30
N ARG A 212 -9.87 -21.80 -27.23
CA ARG A 212 -10.74 -21.84 -26.04
C ARG A 212 -12.14 -21.27 -26.29
N GLU A 213 -12.32 -20.40 -27.28
CA GLU A 213 -13.64 -19.89 -27.67
C GLU A 213 -14.49 -20.94 -28.42
N MET A 214 -13.85 -21.92 -29.06
CA MET A 214 -14.54 -22.99 -29.80
C MET A 214 -14.91 -24.20 -28.92
N ILE A 215 -14.35 -24.31 -27.72
CA ILE A 215 -14.54 -25.44 -26.81
C ILE A 215 -15.37 -25.01 -25.60
N GLY A 216 -16.49 -25.69 -25.35
CA GLY A 216 -17.24 -25.58 -24.11
C GLY A 216 -16.78 -26.62 -23.09
N VAL A 217 -16.52 -26.20 -21.85
CA VAL A 217 -16.12 -27.09 -20.75
C VAL A 217 -17.13 -27.02 -19.62
N VAL A 218 -17.43 -28.17 -19.01
CA VAL A 218 -18.24 -28.28 -17.80
C VAL A 218 -17.39 -28.95 -16.71
N SER A 219 -17.13 -28.23 -15.63
CA SER A 219 -16.36 -28.74 -14.48
C SER A 219 -17.16 -29.77 -13.69
N GLN A 220 -16.47 -30.72 -13.05
CA GLN A 220 -17.10 -31.72 -12.17
C GLN A 220 -17.84 -31.05 -11.00
N GLU A 221 -17.21 -30.05 -10.39
CA GLU A 221 -17.82 -29.16 -9.40
C GLU A 221 -17.93 -27.76 -10.03
N PRO A 222 -19.10 -27.37 -10.57
CA PRO A 222 -19.27 -26.08 -11.19
C PRO A 222 -19.25 -24.96 -10.14
N VAL A 223 -18.41 -23.96 -10.36
CA VAL A 223 -18.31 -22.76 -9.53
C VAL A 223 -18.95 -21.59 -10.27
N LEU A 224 -19.77 -20.81 -9.57
CA LEU A 224 -20.40 -19.60 -10.09
C LEU A 224 -19.78 -18.36 -9.46
N PHE A 225 -19.75 -17.26 -10.21
CA PHE A 225 -19.38 -15.96 -9.66
C PHE A 225 -20.49 -15.40 -8.79
N SER A 226 -20.11 -14.61 -7.78
CA SER A 226 -21.00 -13.88 -6.87
C SER A 226 -21.72 -12.71 -7.58
N THR A 227 -22.50 -13.04 -8.60
CA THR A 227 -23.29 -12.13 -9.44
C THR A 227 -24.65 -12.77 -9.70
N THR A 228 -25.44 -12.22 -10.62
CA THR A 228 -26.75 -12.79 -10.96
C THR A 228 -26.62 -14.10 -11.74
N ILE A 229 -27.70 -14.89 -11.78
CA ILE A 229 -27.76 -16.08 -12.64
C ILE A 229 -27.59 -15.69 -14.11
N ALA A 230 -28.24 -14.59 -14.53
CA ALA A 230 -28.14 -14.08 -15.89
C ALA A 230 -26.70 -13.69 -16.25
N GLU A 231 -25.96 -13.05 -15.34
CA GLU A 231 -24.59 -12.63 -15.62
C GLU A 231 -23.62 -13.80 -15.61
N ASN A 232 -23.86 -14.80 -14.75
CA ASN A 232 -23.14 -16.07 -14.80
C ASN A 232 -23.28 -16.76 -16.16
N ILE A 233 -24.49 -16.80 -16.73
CA ILE A 233 -24.72 -17.35 -18.07
C ILE A 233 -24.06 -16.48 -19.15
N ARG A 234 -24.13 -15.14 -19.00
CA ARG A 234 -23.53 -14.18 -19.94
C ARG A 234 -21.99 -14.24 -19.95
N TYR A 235 -21.32 -14.72 -18.90
CA TYR A 235 -19.88 -14.95 -18.96
C TYR A 235 -19.48 -16.01 -19.98
N GLY A 236 -20.37 -16.95 -20.34
CA GLY A 236 -20.08 -18.00 -21.32
C GLY A 236 -19.93 -17.48 -22.76
N ARG A 237 -20.57 -16.37 -23.10
CA ARG A 237 -20.43 -15.71 -24.42
C ARG A 237 -20.71 -14.22 -24.27
N GLY A 238 -19.84 -13.35 -24.76
CA GLY A 238 -20.11 -11.90 -24.74
C GLY A 238 -21.36 -11.51 -25.55
N ASN A 239 -22.02 -10.42 -25.16
CA ASN A 239 -23.13 -9.79 -25.91
C ASN A 239 -24.39 -10.65 -26.13
N VAL A 240 -24.75 -11.51 -25.17
CA VAL A 240 -25.98 -12.34 -25.24
C VAL A 240 -27.22 -11.55 -24.84
N THR A 241 -28.28 -11.63 -25.64
CA THR A 241 -29.59 -11.06 -25.31
C THR A 241 -30.32 -11.88 -24.25
N MET A 242 -31.27 -11.26 -23.55
CA MET A 242 -32.04 -11.97 -22.53
C MET A 242 -32.88 -13.12 -23.11
N ASP A 243 -33.30 -13.03 -24.37
CA ASP A 243 -34.08 -14.09 -25.02
C ASP A 243 -33.22 -15.31 -25.37
N GLU A 244 -31.99 -15.09 -25.82
CA GLU A 244 -31.01 -16.17 -25.99
C GLU A 244 -30.66 -16.84 -24.66
N ILE A 245 -30.51 -16.08 -23.57
CA ILE A 245 -30.31 -16.63 -22.22
C ILE A 245 -31.51 -17.50 -21.83
N LYS A 246 -32.74 -17.02 -21.99
CA LYS A 246 -33.96 -17.81 -21.69
C LYS A 246 -34.02 -19.09 -22.52
N LYS A 247 -33.63 -19.03 -23.80
CA LYS A 247 -33.58 -20.20 -24.68
C LYS A 247 -32.58 -21.23 -24.17
N ALA A 248 -31.34 -20.82 -23.89
CA ALA A 248 -30.30 -21.70 -23.36
C ALA A 248 -30.71 -22.33 -22.01
N VAL A 249 -31.33 -21.55 -21.13
CA VAL A 249 -31.84 -22.02 -19.84
C VAL A 249 -32.96 -23.06 -19.98
N LYS A 250 -33.82 -22.93 -21.00
CA LYS A 250 -34.83 -23.94 -21.32
C LYS A 250 -34.21 -25.22 -21.88
N GLU A 251 -33.24 -25.09 -22.78
CA GLU A 251 -32.49 -26.24 -23.35
C GLU A 251 -31.71 -27.00 -22.26
N ALA A 252 -31.19 -26.29 -21.26
CA ALA A 252 -30.53 -26.86 -20.09
C ALA A 252 -31.50 -27.37 -19.00
N ASN A 253 -32.82 -27.33 -19.24
CA ASN A 253 -33.86 -27.74 -18.28
C ASN A 253 -33.81 -27.01 -16.92
N ALA A 254 -33.31 -25.77 -16.90
CA ALA A 254 -33.13 -24.97 -15.68
C ALA A 254 -34.19 -23.87 -15.50
N TYR A 255 -35.05 -23.63 -16.51
CA TYR A 255 -36.00 -22.51 -16.53
C TYR A 255 -37.00 -22.53 -15.37
N ASP A 256 -37.68 -23.66 -15.18
CA ASP A 256 -38.72 -23.79 -14.15
C ASP A 256 -38.13 -23.73 -12.74
N PHE A 257 -36.90 -24.24 -12.57
CA PHE A 257 -36.17 -24.14 -11.31
C PHE A 257 -35.86 -22.68 -10.98
N ILE A 258 -35.28 -21.94 -11.93
CA ILE A 258 -34.92 -20.53 -11.75
C ILE A 258 -36.15 -19.68 -11.44
N MET A 259 -37.28 -19.90 -12.13
CA MET A 259 -38.52 -19.15 -11.91
C MET A 259 -39.15 -19.39 -10.53
N LYS A 260 -38.84 -20.51 -9.87
CA LYS A 260 -39.30 -20.82 -8.51
C LYS A 260 -38.45 -20.17 -7.42
N LEU A 261 -37.29 -19.58 -7.77
CA LEU A 261 -36.43 -18.95 -6.77
C LEU A 261 -37.10 -17.70 -6.18
N PRO A 262 -37.01 -17.50 -4.85
CA PRO A 262 -37.73 -16.42 -4.16
C PRO A 262 -37.29 -15.00 -4.54
N GLN A 263 -36.17 -14.83 -5.27
CA GLN A 263 -35.55 -13.52 -5.57
C GLN A 263 -35.67 -13.10 -7.05
N VAL A 264 -36.56 -13.70 -7.84
CA VAL A 264 -36.72 -13.41 -9.29
C VAL A 264 -37.20 -11.97 -9.58
N LYS A 265 -37.65 -11.20 -8.59
CA LYS A 265 -38.11 -9.81 -8.79
C LYS A 265 -37.01 -8.75 -8.94
N GLY A 266 -35.74 -9.04 -8.63
CA GLY A 266 -34.64 -8.07 -8.71
C GLY A 266 -33.46 -8.47 -9.58
N LEU A 267 -33.52 -9.65 -10.21
CA LEU A 267 -32.36 -10.29 -10.85
C LEU A 267 -32.50 -10.49 -12.37
N ILE A 268 -33.59 -9.97 -12.95
CA ILE A 268 -33.91 -10.04 -14.39
C ILE A 268 -33.99 -8.63 -15.03
N MET A 269 -33.76 -7.55 -14.27
CA MET A 269 -33.61 -6.19 -14.81
C MET A 269 -32.31 -5.57 -14.34
#